data_AF-A0A960HA52-F1
#
_entry.id   AF-A0A960HA52-F1
#
_cell.length_a   1.000
_cell.length_b   1.000
_cell.length_c   1.000
_cell.angle_alpha   90.00
_cell.angle_beta   90.00
_cell.angle_gamma   90.00
#
_symmetry.space_group_name_H-M   'P 1'
#
loop_
_entity.id
_entity.type
_entity.pdbx_description
1 polymer ?
#
loop_
_entity_poly.entity_id
_entity_poly.type
_entity_poly.pdbx_seq_one_letter_code
_entity_poly.pdbx_strand_id
1 'polypeptide(L)'
;MDDFTRTRPADPAAGTHVEIGPGGRSVEHPNADDFSHARALPEDRTWFKSAVFYEVLVRAFYDSNSDGVGDLRGLTERLDYLKWLGVDCLWLPPFYDSPLRDGGYDIRDFYKVLPEFGTVEDFVELLDAAHRRGIRVITDLVMNHTSESHAWFQESRRDPDGPYGDYYVWSDTSDRYPDARIIFVD
;
A
#
# COMPACT_ATOMS: atom_id res chain seq x y z
N MET A 1 -1.61 -21.54 -29.78
CA MET A 1 -2.84 -20.76 -30.04
C MET A 1 -3.70 -21.14 -28.86
N ASP A 2 -3.41 -20.50 -27.74
CA ASP A 2 -3.71 -21.07 -26.44
C ASP A 2 -5.04 -20.52 -25.96
N ASP A 3 -5.87 -21.46 -25.53
CA ASP A 3 -7.28 -21.30 -25.27
C ASP A 3 -7.50 -20.44 -24.02
N PHE A 4 -7.89 -19.17 -24.22
CA PHE A 4 -8.18 -18.21 -23.15
C PHE A 4 -9.60 -18.37 -22.57
N THR A 5 -10.23 -19.54 -22.65
CA THR A 5 -11.60 -19.75 -22.14
C THR A 5 -11.63 -20.29 -20.71
N ARG A 6 -10.90 -19.66 -19.79
CA ARG A 6 -11.28 -19.72 -18.37
C ARG A 6 -12.22 -18.56 -18.11
N THR A 7 -13.45 -18.85 -17.70
CA THR A 7 -14.49 -17.85 -17.38
C THR A 7 -13.91 -16.78 -16.46
N ARG A 8 -14.08 -15.50 -16.82
CA ARG A 8 -13.63 -14.33 -16.04
C ARG A 8 -13.96 -14.53 -14.55
N PRO A 9 -12.98 -14.41 -13.63
CA PRO A 9 -13.29 -14.26 -12.22
C PRO A 9 -14.07 -12.95 -12.01
N ALA A 10 -14.77 -12.87 -10.87
CA ALA A 10 -15.61 -11.75 -10.47
C ALA A 10 -14.94 -10.38 -10.61
N ASP A 11 -15.77 -9.33 -10.72
CA ASP A 11 -15.38 -7.93 -10.83
C ASP A 11 -14.32 -7.54 -9.77
N PRO A 12 -13.09 -7.18 -10.18
CA PRO A 12 -12.04 -6.77 -9.24
C PRO A 12 -12.36 -5.49 -8.47
N ALA A 13 -13.39 -4.73 -8.88
CA ALA A 13 -13.84 -3.51 -8.19
C ALA A 13 -14.91 -3.75 -7.11
N ALA A 14 -15.42 -4.97 -6.94
CA ALA A 14 -16.51 -5.27 -6.00
C ALA A 14 -16.08 -5.28 -4.51
N GLY A 15 -14.83 -4.93 -4.21
CA GLY A 15 -14.21 -5.21 -2.92
C GLY A 15 -13.89 -6.70 -2.83
N THR A 16 -12.65 -7.04 -2.51
CA THR A 16 -12.17 -8.43 -2.46
C THR A 16 -12.67 -9.17 -1.22
N HIS A 17 -13.99 -9.24 -0.99
CA HIS A 17 -14.52 -10.20 -0.02
C HIS A 17 -14.38 -11.61 -0.62
N VAL A 18 -13.54 -12.41 0.02
CA VAL A 18 -13.36 -13.82 -0.36
C VAL A 18 -14.29 -14.67 0.48
N GLU A 19 -15.37 -15.13 -0.12
CA GLU A 19 -16.08 -16.27 0.43
C GLU A 19 -15.45 -17.55 -0.13
N ILE A 20 -14.74 -18.29 0.72
CA ILE A 20 -14.28 -19.64 0.40
C ILE A 20 -15.40 -20.63 0.78
N GLY A 21 -15.61 -21.63 -0.08
CA GLY A 21 -16.54 -22.75 0.13
C GLY A 21 -16.33 -23.51 1.45
N PRO A 22 -16.99 -24.67 1.64
CA PRO A 22 -17.21 -25.26 2.96
C PRO A 22 -15.89 -25.58 3.70
N GLY A 23 -15.48 -24.68 4.60
CA GLY A 23 -14.15 -24.65 5.22
C GLY A 23 -13.78 -23.32 5.90
N GLY A 24 -14.46 -22.22 5.56
CA GLY A 24 -14.65 -21.05 6.45
C GLY A 24 -13.42 -20.18 6.75
N ARG A 25 -12.54 -19.91 5.78
CA ARG A 25 -11.52 -18.86 5.92
C ARG A 25 -11.69 -17.83 4.81
N SER A 26 -12.08 -16.62 5.16
CA SER A 26 -12.15 -15.43 4.29
C SER A 26 -10.86 -14.63 4.43
N VAL A 27 -10.31 -14.12 3.32
CA VAL A 27 -9.41 -12.95 3.41
C VAL A 27 -10.35 -11.75 3.51
N GLU A 28 -10.48 -11.21 4.71
CA GLU A 28 -11.30 -10.03 4.97
C GLU A 28 -10.43 -8.79 4.85
N HIS A 29 -10.90 -7.83 4.06
CA HIS A 29 -10.32 -6.49 4.04
C HIS A 29 -11.16 -5.58 4.92
N PRO A 30 -10.53 -4.68 5.68
CA PRO A 30 -11.28 -3.69 6.43
C PRO A 30 -12.03 -2.75 5.47
N ASN A 31 -13.18 -2.25 5.90
CA ASN A 31 -13.90 -1.23 5.15
C ASN A 31 -13.37 0.15 5.55
N ALA A 32 -13.35 1.09 4.61
CA ALA A 32 -12.98 2.47 4.92
C ALA A 32 -13.93 3.07 5.98
N ASP A 33 -15.22 2.69 5.94
CA ASP A 33 -16.25 3.15 6.89
C ASP A 33 -16.01 2.68 8.34
N ASP A 34 -15.11 1.70 8.54
CA ASP A 34 -14.71 1.24 9.89
C ASP A 34 -13.74 2.22 10.58
N PHE A 35 -13.16 3.17 9.83
CA PHE A 35 -12.19 4.14 10.32
C PHE A 35 -12.73 5.57 10.27
N SER A 36 -12.10 6.47 11.02
CA SER A 36 -12.30 7.89 10.81
C SER A 36 -11.72 8.32 9.45
N HIS A 37 -12.23 9.43 8.92
CA HIS A 37 -11.70 10.03 7.70
C HIS A 37 -11.18 11.43 7.98
N ALA A 38 -10.03 11.74 7.38
CA ALA A 38 -9.50 13.08 7.43
C ALA A 38 -10.41 14.06 6.69
N ARG A 39 -10.49 15.29 7.19
CA ARG A 39 -11.18 16.38 6.53
C ARG A 39 -10.55 16.67 5.17
N ALA A 40 -11.36 16.70 4.12
CA ALA A 40 -10.94 17.10 2.79
C ALA A 40 -10.53 18.58 2.73
N LEU A 41 -9.50 18.88 1.95
CA LEU A 41 -9.18 20.26 1.55
C LEU A 41 -10.18 20.73 0.47
N PRO A 42 -10.35 22.05 0.27
CA PRO A 42 -11.11 22.59 -0.85
C PRO A 42 -10.63 22.01 -2.19
N GLU A 43 -11.58 21.77 -3.09
CA GLU A 43 -11.27 21.26 -4.43
C GLU A 43 -10.39 22.26 -5.18
N ASP A 44 -9.26 21.77 -5.67
CA ASP A 44 -8.38 22.46 -6.60
C ASP A 44 -7.82 21.39 -7.54
N ARG A 45 -8.21 21.41 -8.81
CA ARG A 45 -7.81 20.36 -9.78
C ARG A 45 -6.40 20.57 -10.34
N THR A 46 -5.73 21.65 -9.93
CA THR A 46 -4.43 22.06 -10.44
C THR A 46 -3.38 22.25 -9.36
N TRP A 47 -3.71 21.98 -8.08
CA TRP A 47 -2.82 22.19 -6.92
C TRP A 47 -1.41 21.64 -7.14
N PHE A 48 -1.30 20.46 -7.76
CA PHE A 48 -0.03 19.75 -7.96
C PHE A 48 0.88 20.45 -8.99
N LYS A 49 0.35 21.33 -9.84
CA LYS A 49 1.12 22.01 -10.89
C LYS A 49 2.10 23.04 -10.34
N SER A 50 1.83 23.57 -9.16
CA SER A 50 2.68 24.56 -8.48
C SER A 50 3.26 24.04 -7.15
N ALA A 51 2.94 22.81 -6.77
CA ALA A 51 3.32 22.25 -5.49
C ALA A 51 4.82 21.89 -5.43
N VAL A 52 5.43 22.18 -4.29
CA VAL A 52 6.71 21.58 -3.89
C VAL A 52 6.41 20.32 -3.10
N PHE A 53 6.80 19.17 -3.67
CA PHE A 53 6.73 17.87 -3.02
C PHE A 53 7.96 17.63 -2.14
N TYR A 54 7.75 17.01 -0.99
CA TYR A 54 8.82 16.61 -0.08
C TYR A 54 8.70 15.11 0.20
N GLU A 55 9.61 14.34 -0.37
CA GLU A 55 9.73 12.90 -0.08
C GLU A 55 10.26 12.71 1.34
N VAL A 56 9.51 11.97 2.15
CA VAL A 56 9.87 11.72 3.56
C VAL A 56 9.53 10.29 3.95
N LEU A 57 10.58 9.54 4.33
CA LEU A 57 10.44 8.18 4.84
C LEU A 57 10.00 8.23 6.30
N VAL A 58 8.85 7.63 6.63
CA VAL A 58 8.31 7.55 8.00
C VAL A 58 9.38 7.02 8.97
N ARG A 59 10.00 5.89 8.61
CA ARG A 59 11.06 5.21 9.36
C ARG A 59 12.23 6.10 9.80
N ALA A 60 12.54 7.15 9.02
CA ALA A 60 13.78 7.91 9.18
C ALA A 60 13.58 9.33 9.71
N PHE A 61 12.34 9.81 9.79
CA PHE A 61 12.09 11.23 10.04
C PHE A 61 12.09 11.59 11.53
N TYR A 62 11.27 10.89 12.33
CA TYR A 62 11.19 11.14 13.76
C TYR A 62 10.52 9.98 14.51
N ASP A 63 11.18 9.50 15.57
CA ASP A 63 10.71 8.47 16.50
C ASP A 63 10.01 9.13 17.69
N SER A 64 8.71 8.84 17.88
CA SER A 64 7.90 9.39 18.97
C SER A 64 7.78 8.48 20.19
N ASN A 65 8.11 7.19 20.05
CA ASN A 65 7.84 6.16 21.04
C ASN A 65 9.12 5.55 21.66
N SER A 66 10.30 5.99 21.19
CA SER A 66 11.64 5.58 21.64
C SER A 66 12.00 4.11 21.35
N ASP A 67 11.44 3.51 20.30
CA ASP A 67 11.81 2.16 19.85
C ASP A 67 12.98 2.13 18.84
N GLY A 68 13.47 3.29 18.40
CA GLY A 68 14.57 3.45 17.45
C GLY A 68 14.12 3.52 15.99
N VAL A 69 12.81 3.54 15.71
CA VAL A 69 12.21 3.63 14.38
C VAL A 69 11.29 4.85 14.31
N GLY A 70 11.40 5.62 13.22
CA GLY A 70 10.48 6.72 12.98
C GLY A 70 9.06 6.21 12.68
N ASP A 71 8.06 6.95 13.14
CA ASP A 71 6.66 6.53 13.11
C ASP A 71 5.70 7.67 12.67
N LEU A 72 4.45 7.33 12.39
CA LEU A 72 3.47 8.29 11.86
C LEU A 72 3.11 9.40 12.85
N ARG A 73 3.12 9.12 14.16
CA ARG A 73 2.90 10.14 15.19
C ARG A 73 4.09 11.08 15.26
N GLY A 74 5.30 10.54 15.14
CA GLY A 74 6.52 11.32 15.08
C GLY A 74 6.56 12.24 13.86
N LEU A 75 6.14 11.77 12.68
CA LEU A 75 5.96 12.64 11.51
C LEU A 75 4.91 13.73 11.77
N THR A 76 3.81 13.39 12.45
CA THR A 76 2.76 14.34 12.82
C THR A 76 3.28 15.46 13.72
N GLU A 77 4.11 15.14 14.72
CA GLU A 77 4.77 16.11 15.61
C GLU A 77 5.68 17.09 14.86
N ARG A 78 6.20 16.68 13.69
CA ARG A 78 7.13 17.48 12.87
C ARG A 78 6.45 18.26 11.75
N LEU A 79 5.12 18.23 11.64
CA LEU A 79 4.39 19.00 10.64
C LEU A 79 4.55 20.53 10.77
N ASP A 80 4.83 21.06 11.96
CA ASP A 80 5.11 22.50 12.12
C ASP A 80 6.43 22.90 11.48
N TYR A 81 7.45 22.02 11.55
CA TYR A 81 8.69 22.21 10.82
C TYR A 81 8.45 22.16 9.30
N LEU A 82 7.70 21.18 8.82
CA LEU A 82 7.40 21.04 7.39
C LEU A 82 6.58 22.23 6.87
N LYS A 83 5.66 22.75 7.69
CA LYS A 83 4.92 23.98 7.37
C LYS A 83 5.83 25.20 7.30
N TRP A 84 6.73 25.35 8.27
CA TRP A 84 7.73 26.43 8.27
C TRP A 84 8.64 26.36 7.05
N LEU A 85 9.07 25.14 6.67
CA LEU A 85 9.91 24.90 5.50
C LEU A 85 9.21 25.32 4.19
N GLY A 86 7.87 25.26 4.16
CA GLY A 86 7.05 25.77 3.06
C GLY A 86 6.73 24.73 1.98
N VAL A 87 6.73 23.44 2.33
CA VAL A 87 6.34 22.36 1.40
C VAL A 87 4.81 22.28 1.29
N ASP A 88 4.32 21.91 0.09
CA ASP A 88 2.89 21.85 -0.20
C ASP A 88 2.33 20.43 -0.07
N CYS A 89 3.16 19.42 -0.31
CA CYS A 89 2.76 18.02 -0.27
C CYS A 89 3.88 17.13 0.25
N LEU A 90 3.54 16.22 1.16
CA LEU A 90 4.41 15.12 1.53
C LEU A 90 4.22 13.96 0.54
N TRP A 91 5.32 13.35 0.13
CA TRP A 91 5.33 12.08 -0.58
C TRP A 91 5.94 11.04 0.35
N LEU A 92 5.14 10.05 0.75
CA LEU A 92 5.58 8.95 1.58
C LEU A 92 5.93 7.75 0.70
N PRO A 93 7.17 7.24 0.76
CA PRO A 93 7.45 5.88 0.33
C PRO A 93 6.63 4.84 1.12
N PRO A 94 6.59 3.57 0.70
CA PRO A 94 5.71 2.56 1.29
C PRO A 94 5.78 2.45 2.81
N PHE A 95 4.62 2.51 3.46
CA PHE A 95 4.45 2.29 4.91
C PHE A 95 3.44 1.17 5.22
N TYR A 96 3.06 0.40 4.20
CA TYR A 96 2.18 -0.76 4.32
C TYR A 96 2.84 -1.91 5.08
N ASP A 97 2.03 -2.85 5.58
CA ASP A 97 2.55 -4.08 6.16
C ASP A 97 3.37 -4.87 5.13
N SER A 98 4.60 -5.21 5.49
CA SER A 98 5.60 -5.79 4.61
C SER A 98 6.61 -6.61 5.44
N PRO A 99 7.21 -7.69 4.89
CA PRO A 99 8.34 -8.35 5.52
C PRO A 99 9.67 -7.58 5.32
N LEU A 100 9.64 -6.44 4.63
CA LEU A 100 10.76 -5.52 4.42
C LEU A 100 11.98 -6.15 3.74
N ARG A 101 11.76 -7.09 2.81
CA ARG A 101 12.85 -7.71 2.05
C ARG A 101 13.29 -6.86 0.87
N ASP A 102 12.45 -5.92 0.44
CA ASP A 102 12.74 -4.93 -0.60
C ASP A 102 12.29 -3.52 -0.16
N GLY A 103 12.76 -3.09 1.01
CA GLY A 103 12.53 -1.72 1.51
C GLY A 103 11.07 -1.32 1.76
N GLY A 104 10.14 -2.28 1.78
CA GLY A 104 8.70 -2.02 1.93
C GLY A 104 7.90 -2.06 0.61
N TYR A 105 8.58 -2.19 -0.54
CA TYR A 105 7.92 -2.35 -1.84
C TYR A 105 7.34 -3.76 -2.03
N ASP A 106 7.82 -4.74 -1.26
CA ASP A 106 7.25 -6.08 -1.14
C ASP A 106 6.07 -6.10 -0.14
N ILE A 107 4.90 -5.60 -0.57
CA ILE A 107 3.72 -5.40 0.30
C ILE A 107 3.02 -6.73 0.65
N ARG A 108 2.80 -7.00 1.94
CA ARG A 108 2.06 -8.17 2.46
C ARG A 108 0.57 -7.88 2.67
N ASP A 109 0.20 -6.66 3.01
CA ASP A 109 -1.20 -6.24 3.15
C ASP A 109 -1.35 -4.75 2.80
N PHE A 110 -2.09 -4.46 1.73
CA PHE A 110 -2.34 -3.09 1.24
C PHE A 110 -3.22 -2.25 2.17
N TYR A 111 -3.97 -2.88 3.07
CA TYR A 111 -4.96 -2.21 3.93
C TYR A 111 -4.45 -1.95 5.34
N LYS A 112 -3.21 -2.34 5.62
CA LYS A 112 -2.62 -2.28 6.95
C LYS A 112 -1.32 -1.49 6.93
N VAL A 113 -1.13 -0.62 7.91
CA VAL A 113 0.14 0.05 8.18
C VAL A 113 1.12 -0.93 8.83
N LEU A 114 2.40 -0.86 8.48
CA LEU A 114 3.44 -1.64 9.15
C LEU A 114 3.39 -1.35 10.65
N PRO A 115 3.30 -2.37 11.54
CA PRO A 115 3.09 -2.14 12.97
C PRO A 115 4.12 -1.24 13.65
N GLU A 116 5.38 -1.23 13.18
CA GLU A 116 6.44 -0.35 13.66
C GLU A 116 6.19 1.14 13.34
N PHE A 117 5.35 1.45 12.35
CA PHE A 117 5.01 2.83 11.97
C PHE A 117 3.72 3.35 12.61
N GLY A 118 2.87 2.47 13.14
CA GLY A 118 1.60 2.82 13.78
C GLY A 118 0.39 2.10 13.17
N THR A 119 -0.77 2.74 13.22
CA THR A 119 -2.05 2.19 12.71
C THR A 119 -2.67 3.04 11.59
N VAL A 120 -3.78 2.58 11.03
CA VAL A 120 -4.57 3.35 10.06
C VAL A 120 -5.11 4.63 10.71
N GLU A 121 -5.50 4.58 11.98
CA GLU A 121 -5.95 5.76 12.73
C GLU A 121 -4.83 6.79 12.91
N ASP A 122 -3.59 6.34 13.17
CA ASP A 122 -2.44 7.25 13.22
C ASP A 122 -2.19 7.92 11.85
N PHE A 123 -2.41 7.19 10.76
CA PHE A 123 -2.34 7.77 9.41
C PHE A 123 -3.46 8.78 9.15
N VAL A 124 -4.69 8.52 9.60
CA VAL A 124 -5.80 9.47 9.53
C VAL A 124 -5.48 10.74 10.33
N GLU A 125 -4.90 10.62 11.52
CA GLU A 125 -4.48 11.76 12.33
C GLU A 125 -3.42 12.61 11.63
N LEU A 126 -2.42 11.96 11.01
CA LEU A 126 -1.40 12.62 10.18
C LEU A 126 -2.04 13.42 9.04
N LEU A 127 -2.95 12.80 8.28
CA LEU A 127 -3.67 13.45 7.18
C LEU A 127 -4.44 14.68 7.67
N ASP A 128 -5.19 14.53 8.76
CA ASP A 128 -5.97 15.61 9.34
C ASP A 128 -5.08 16.77 9.83
N ALA A 129 -3.96 16.45 10.46
CA ALA A 129 -2.99 17.42 10.94
C ALA A 129 -2.26 18.14 9.79
N ALA A 130 -1.94 17.42 8.71
CA ALA A 130 -1.33 17.99 7.51
C ALA A 130 -2.32 18.93 6.80
N HIS A 131 -3.56 18.47 6.60
CA HIS A 131 -4.63 19.26 5.97
C HIS A 131 -4.97 20.52 6.78
N ARG A 132 -4.92 20.48 8.13
CA ARG A 132 -5.04 21.70 8.97
C ARG A 132 -4.00 22.78 8.62
N ARG A 133 -2.84 22.39 8.09
CA ARG A 133 -1.74 23.27 7.68
C ARG A 133 -1.74 23.57 6.18
N GLY A 134 -2.72 23.05 5.44
CA GLY A 134 -2.79 23.14 3.98
C GLY A 134 -1.79 22.25 3.25
N ILE A 135 -1.16 21.29 3.96
CA ILE A 135 -0.19 20.34 3.40
C ILE A 135 -0.96 19.11 2.95
N ARG A 136 -0.78 18.67 1.70
CA ARG A 136 -1.33 17.42 1.17
C ARG A 136 -0.40 16.24 1.44
N VAL A 137 -0.91 15.02 1.30
CA VAL A 137 -0.10 13.80 1.42
C VAL A 137 -0.43 12.88 0.26
N ILE A 138 0.60 12.36 -0.39
CA ILE A 138 0.54 11.25 -1.34
C ILE A 138 1.44 10.13 -0.85
N THR A 139 1.22 8.91 -1.36
CA THR A 139 2.05 7.75 -1.05
C THR A 139 2.39 7.00 -2.31
N ASP A 140 3.51 6.31 -2.32
CA ASP A 140 3.75 5.25 -3.28
C ASP A 140 2.74 4.12 -3.11
N LEU A 141 2.33 3.54 -4.24
CA LEU A 141 1.48 2.35 -4.29
C LEU A 141 2.03 1.41 -5.36
N VAL A 142 2.49 0.23 -4.92
CA VAL A 142 3.05 -0.79 -5.83
C VAL A 142 1.91 -1.56 -6.48
N MET A 143 1.70 -1.34 -7.78
CA MET A 143 0.60 -1.96 -8.54
C MET A 143 0.99 -3.27 -9.23
N ASN A 144 2.29 -3.50 -9.46
CA ASN A 144 2.75 -4.60 -10.31
C ASN A 144 2.77 -5.95 -9.59
N HIS A 145 3.12 -5.97 -8.30
CA HIS A 145 3.40 -7.19 -7.56
C HIS A 145 3.04 -7.03 -6.08
N THR A 146 3.00 -8.15 -5.36
CA THR A 146 2.88 -8.22 -3.90
C THR A 146 4.02 -9.08 -3.34
N SER A 147 4.21 -9.04 -2.01
CA SER A 147 5.05 -10.01 -1.32
C SER A 147 4.58 -11.45 -1.55
N GLU A 148 5.50 -12.42 -1.57
CA GLU A 148 5.17 -13.85 -1.50
C GLU A 148 4.41 -14.22 -0.21
N SER A 149 4.52 -13.40 0.84
CA SER A 149 3.78 -13.60 2.09
C SER A 149 2.35 -13.06 2.05
N HIS A 150 1.92 -12.42 0.95
CA HIS A 150 0.57 -11.89 0.79
C HIS A 150 -0.47 -13.02 0.75
N ALA A 151 -1.63 -12.83 1.38
CA ALA A 151 -2.68 -13.86 1.47
C ALA A 151 -3.13 -14.35 0.08
N TRP A 152 -3.30 -13.43 -0.88
CA TRP A 152 -3.60 -13.78 -2.27
C TRP A 152 -2.57 -14.73 -2.89
N PHE A 153 -1.26 -14.51 -2.68
CA PHE A 153 -0.23 -15.42 -3.20
C PHE A 153 -0.28 -16.78 -2.52
N GLN A 154 -0.50 -16.80 -1.20
CA GLN A 154 -0.63 -18.02 -0.41
C GLN A 154 -1.83 -18.87 -0.85
N GLU A 155 -2.95 -18.25 -1.18
CA GLU A 155 -4.13 -18.96 -1.69
C GLU A 155 -3.95 -19.36 -3.16
N SER A 156 -3.41 -18.47 -4.01
CA SER A 156 -3.13 -18.75 -5.43
C SER A 156 -2.25 -20.00 -5.61
N ARG A 157 -1.19 -20.14 -4.80
CA ARG A 157 -0.30 -21.31 -4.87
C ARG A 157 -0.90 -22.59 -4.25
N ARG A 158 -1.89 -22.45 -3.37
CA ARG A 158 -2.49 -23.55 -2.60
C ARG A 158 -3.67 -24.18 -3.35
N ASP A 159 -4.50 -23.33 -3.96
CA ASP A 159 -5.68 -23.73 -4.73
C ASP A 159 -5.67 -23.06 -6.12
N PRO A 160 -4.97 -23.65 -7.10
CA PRO A 160 -4.86 -23.08 -8.45
C PRO A 160 -6.19 -23.01 -9.21
N ASP A 161 -7.22 -23.76 -8.77
CA ASP A 161 -8.56 -23.72 -9.36
C ASP A 161 -9.51 -22.78 -8.58
N GLY A 162 -9.06 -22.27 -7.44
CA GLY A 162 -9.79 -21.34 -6.58
C GLY A 162 -9.84 -19.91 -7.14
N PRO A 163 -10.50 -18.99 -6.41
CA PRO A 163 -10.73 -17.62 -6.88
C PRO A 163 -9.43 -16.81 -7.11
N TYR A 164 -8.32 -17.26 -6.52
CA TYR A 164 -7.01 -16.62 -6.61
C TYR A 164 -6.03 -17.33 -7.54
N GLY A 165 -6.39 -18.46 -8.15
CA GLY A 165 -5.48 -19.26 -8.97
C GLY A 165 -4.76 -18.43 -10.04
N ASP A 166 -5.50 -17.55 -10.72
CA ASP A 166 -4.99 -16.70 -11.81
C ASP A 166 -4.65 -15.25 -11.39
N TYR A 167 -4.51 -14.96 -10.08
CA TYR A 167 -4.06 -13.63 -9.61
C TYR A 167 -2.57 -13.35 -9.92
N TYR A 168 -1.78 -14.41 -10.10
CA TYR A 168 -0.35 -14.34 -10.43
C TYR A 168 -0.08 -15.09 -11.72
N VAL A 169 1.08 -14.81 -12.32
CA VAL A 169 1.47 -15.42 -13.59
C VAL A 169 2.20 -16.74 -13.33
N TRP A 170 1.46 -17.85 -13.38
CA TRP A 170 2.00 -19.19 -13.24
C TRP A 170 2.47 -19.78 -14.58
N SER A 171 3.47 -20.66 -14.54
CA SER A 171 3.91 -21.46 -15.67
C SER A 171 4.67 -22.70 -15.19
N ASP A 172 4.53 -23.81 -15.91
CA ASP A 172 5.29 -25.04 -15.66
C ASP A 172 6.78 -24.92 -16.00
N THR A 173 7.17 -23.86 -16.72
CA THR A 173 8.54 -23.63 -17.21
C THR A 173 8.98 -22.20 -16.94
N SER A 174 10.29 -21.96 -17.00
CA SER A 174 10.91 -20.64 -16.91
C SER A 174 11.20 -20.01 -18.29
N ASP A 175 10.62 -20.53 -19.37
CA ASP A 175 10.99 -20.15 -20.75
C ASP A 175 10.13 -19.01 -21.32
N ARG A 176 9.12 -18.56 -20.56
CA ARG A 176 8.24 -17.47 -20.96
C ARG A 176 8.97 -16.12 -20.95
N TYR A 177 8.51 -15.22 -21.80
CA TYR A 177 8.99 -13.84 -21.91
C TYR A 177 10.51 -13.72 -22.18
N PRO A 178 11.07 -14.39 -23.21
CA PRO A 178 12.51 -14.35 -23.50
C PRO A 178 13.02 -12.94 -23.86
N ASP A 179 12.14 -12.05 -24.29
CA ASP A 179 12.47 -10.66 -24.64
C ASP A 179 12.43 -9.71 -23.42
N ALA A 180 11.98 -10.18 -22.25
CA ALA A 180 11.94 -9.37 -21.03
C ALA A 180 13.37 -9.14 -20.52
N ARG A 181 13.74 -7.86 -20.35
CA ARG A 181 15.03 -7.49 -19.79
C ARG A 181 15.03 -7.70 -18.28
N ILE A 182 16.04 -8.37 -17.76
CA ILE A 182 16.32 -8.42 -16.33
C ILE A 182 16.98 -7.09 -15.94
N ILE A 183 16.29 -6.28 -15.14
CA ILE A 183 16.73 -4.92 -14.78
C ILE A 183 17.63 -4.93 -13.53
N PHE A 184 17.42 -5.89 -12.63
CA PHE A 184 18.20 -6.08 -11.40
C PHE A 184 18.85 -7.47 -11.46
N VAL A 185 20.19 -7.52 -11.37
CA VAL A 185 21.02 -8.73 -11.52
C VAL A 185 21.89 -8.98 -10.28
N ASP A 186 21.58 -8.30 -9.19
CA ASP A 186 22.31 -8.34 -7.92
C ASP A 186 21.98 -9.57 -7.07
#